data_AF-A0A3S5B2P2-F1
#
_entry.id   AF-A0A3S5B2P2-F1
#
_cell.length_a   1.000
_cell.length_b   1.000
_cell.length_c   1.000
_cell.angle_alpha   90.00
_cell.angle_beta   90.00
_cell.angle_gamma   90.00
#
_symmetry.space_group_name_H-M   'P 1'
#
loop_
_entity.id
_entity.type
_entity.pdbx_description
1 polymer ?
#
loop_
_entity_poly.entity_id
_entity_poly.type
_entity_poly.pdbx_seq_one_letter_code
_entity_poly.pdbx_strand_id
1 'polypeptide(L)'
;MGIQLAYSRLRSPRDGHLPPPIYESGSLRRFHLGRTDAIRSCSPETLNFTRAMQGVTGSLDHKVNSSVTLPVLTNYSPFRYLLPL
;
A
#
# COMPACT_ATOMS: atom_id res chain seq x y z
N MET A 1 -1.37 -5.65 4.41
CA MET A 1 -1.12 -4.57 5.39
C MET A 1 -0.33 -5.02 6.63
N GLY A 2 -0.67 -6.15 7.28
CA GLY A 2 -0.04 -6.57 8.55
C GLY A 2 1.48 -6.74 8.53
N ILE A 3 2.04 -7.30 7.45
CA ILE A 3 3.49 -7.49 7.32
C ILE A 3 4.27 -6.16 7.26
N GLN A 4 3.69 -5.13 6.65
CA GLN A 4 4.29 -3.80 6.58
C GLN A 4 4.29 -3.10 7.95
N LEU A 5 3.25 -3.31 8.75
CA LEU A 5 3.20 -2.83 10.13
C LEU A 5 4.24 -3.54 11.00
N ALA A 6 4.35 -4.86 10.88
CA ALA A 6 5.34 -5.65 11.62
C ALA A 6 6.76 -5.20 11.27
N TYR A 7 7.07 -5.03 9.97
CA TYR A 7 8.35 -4.51 9.53
C TYR A 7 8.63 -3.11 10.09
N SER A 8 7.64 -2.23 10.03
CA SER A 8 7.80 -0.85 10.50
C SER A 8 7.96 -0.75 12.02
N ARG A 9 7.46 -1.73 12.79
CA ARG A 9 7.70 -1.84 14.25
C ARG A 9 9.06 -2.46 14.58
N LEU A 10 9.51 -3.42 13.78
CA LEU A 10 10.83 -4.04 13.95
C LEU A 10 11.95 -3.05 13.68
N ARG A 11 11.76 -2.18 12.68
CA ARG A 11 12.75 -1.17 12.29
C ARG A 11 12.59 0.09 13.12
N SER A 12 13.66 0.55 13.75
CA SER A 12 13.62 1.74 14.60
C SER A 12 13.34 3.00 13.76
N PRO A 13 12.43 3.90 14.21
CA PRO A 13 12.13 5.18 13.52
C PRO A 13 13.34 6.12 13.37
N ARG A 14 14.42 5.88 14.13
CA ARG A 14 15.63 6.72 14.13
C ARG A 14 16.46 6.59 12.85
N ASP A 15 16.25 5.53 12.08
CA ASP A 15 17.08 5.23 10.91
C ASP A 15 16.67 6.00 9.65
N GLY A 16 15.66 6.89 9.73
CA GLY A 16 15.23 7.76 8.62
C GLY A 16 14.83 7.01 7.35
N HIS A 17 14.57 5.70 7.45
CA HIS A 17 14.58 4.83 6.30
C HIS A 17 13.21 4.75 5.62
N LEU A 18 13.23 4.74 4.29
CA LEU A 18 12.03 4.50 3.50
C LEU A 18 11.46 3.09 3.77
N PRO A 19 10.13 2.94 3.69
CA PRO A 19 9.48 1.63 3.80
C PRO A 19 10.00 0.68 2.71
N PRO A 20 10.12 -0.62 3.01
CA PRO A 20 10.69 -1.57 2.07
C PRO A 20 9.71 -1.84 0.92
N PRO A 21 10.19 -2.03 -0.32
CA PRO A 21 9.35 -2.54 -1.39
C PRO A 21 8.94 -3.99 -1.08
N ILE A 22 7.64 -4.25 -1.00
CA ILE A 22 7.08 -5.59 -0.77
C ILE A 22 6.47 -6.11 -2.07
N TYR A 23 6.97 -7.26 -2.51
CA TYR A 23 6.48 -7.99 -3.67
C TYR A 23 5.58 -9.14 -3.22
N GLU A 24 4.35 -9.16 -3.71
CA GLU A 24 3.42 -10.27 -3.56
C GLU A 24 3.05 -10.81 -4.94
N SER A 25 2.89 -12.12 -5.08
CA SER A 25 2.54 -12.73 -6.37
C SER A 25 1.04 -12.63 -6.64
N GLY A 26 0.65 -11.89 -7.67
CA GLY A 26 -0.72 -11.88 -8.19
C GLY A 26 -0.93 -12.93 -9.26
N SER A 27 -2.01 -13.71 -9.20
CA SER A 27 -2.27 -14.75 -10.21
C SER A 27 -2.83 -14.16 -11.51
N LEU A 28 -2.23 -14.56 -12.64
CA LEU A 28 -2.73 -14.22 -13.99
C LEU A 28 -3.46 -15.39 -14.66
N ARG A 29 -3.91 -16.40 -13.91
CA ARG A 29 -4.56 -17.62 -14.44
C ARG A 29 -5.85 -17.36 -15.24
N ARG A 30 -6.39 -16.14 -15.20
CA ARG A 30 -7.51 -15.71 -16.06
C ARG A 30 -7.11 -15.53 -17.54
N PHE A 31 -5.82 -15.39 -17.83
CA PHE A 31 -5.28 -15.25 -19.18
C PHE A 31 -4.66 -16.56 -19.66
N HIS A 32 -4.70 -16.82 -20.97
CA HIS A 32 -4.07 -17.99 -21.57
C HIS A 32 -2.56 -17.98 -21.27
N LEU A 33 -2.05 -19.08 -20.68
CA LEU A 33 -0.67 -19.23 -20.21
C LEU A 33 -0.23 -18.20 -19.15
N GLY A 34 -1.18 -17.50 -18.51
CA GLY A 34 -0.87 -16.52 -17.48
C GLY A 34 -0.26 -17.16 -16.24
N ARG A 35 0.92 -16.67 -15.82
CA ARG A 35 1.62 -17.10 -14.60
C ARG A 35 1.28 -16.18 -13.44
N THR A 36 2.16 -15.22 -13.17
CA THR A 36 2.08 -14.32 -12.01
C THR A 36 2.52 -12.91 -12.40
N ASP A 37 1.98 -11.91 -11.71
CA ASP A 37 2.42 -10.52 -11.76
C ASP A 37 2.82 -10.03 -10.36
N ALA A 38 3.46 -8.87 -10.31
CA ALA A 38 3.90 -8.18 -9.11
C ALA A 38 2.77 -7.35 -8.48
N ILE A 39 2.25 -7.79 -7.34
CA ILE A 39 1.47 -6.92 -6.46
C ILE A 39 2.45 -6.16 -5.57
N ARG A 40 2.44 -4.83 -5.69
CA ARG A 40 3.28 -3.94 -4.88
C ARG A 40 2.51 -3.50 -3.64
N SER A 41 2.62 -4.27 -2.57
CA SER A 41 1.86 -4.03 -1.33
C SER A 41 2.31 -2.80 -0.57
N CYS A 42 3.53 -2.31 -0.81
CA CYS A 42 3.98 -1.04 -0.26
C CYS A 42 3.37 0.12 -1.04
N SER A 43 2.15 0.49 -0.66
CA SER A 43 1.39 1.61 -1.21
C SER A 43 1.33 2.79 -0.24
N PRO A 44 1.03 4.02 -0.71
CA PRO A 44 0.82 5.19 0.15
C PRO A 44 -0.22 4.98 1.25
N GLU A 45 -1.30 4.25 0.95
CA GLU A 45 -2.38 3.93 1.88
C GLU A 45 -1.86 3.06 3.03
N THR A 46 -1.04 2.05 2.69
CA THR A 46 -0.41 1.17 3.66
C THR A 46 0.49 1.95 4.61
N LEU A 47 1.19 2.97 4.12
CA LEU A 47 2.06 3.83 4.94
C LEU A 47 1.28 4.72 5.89
N ASN A 48 0.16 5.27 5.44
CA ASN A 48 -0.71 6.05 6.29
C ASN A 48 -1.29 5.18 7.42
N PHE A 49 -1.70 3.95 7.09
CA PHE A 49 -2.11 2.96 8.07
C PHE A 49 -1.00 2.64 9.09
N THR A 50 0.23 2.32 8.64
CA THR A 50 1.31 1.98 9.58
C THR A 50 1.70 3.16 10.49
N ARG A 51 1.73 4.38 9.95
CA ARG A 51 1.97 5.60 10.74
C ARG A 51 0.87 5.84 11.76
N ALA A 52 -0.39 5.73 11.37
CA ALA A 52 -1.53 5.88 12.28
C ALA A 52 -1.49 4.83 13.41
N MET A 53 -1.07 3.60 13.10
CA MET A 53 -0.93 2.52 14.08
C MET A 53 0.29 2.65 15.01
N GLN A 54 1.29 3.44 14.62
CA GLN A 54 2.46 3.76 15.45
C GLN A 54 2.27 5.01 16.30
N GLY A 55 1.39 5.92 15.88
CA GLY A 55 1.05 7.12 16.63
C GLY A 55 0.47 6.81 18.02
N VAL A 56 1.10 7.36 19.05
CA VAL A 56 0.66 7.24 20.46
C VAL A 56 -0.63 8.04 20.72
N THR A 57 -0.92 9.06 19.90
CA THR A 57 -1.94 10.09 20.18
C THR A 57 -3.19 10.04 19.30
N GLY A 58 -3.34 9.05 18.42
CA GLY A 58 -4.53 8.93 17.58
C GLY A 58 -5.72 8.28 18.31
N SER A 59 -6.91 8.89 18.23
CA SER A 59 -8.17 8.25 18.64
C SER A 59 -8.33 6.90 17.94
N LEU A 60 -8.91 5.90 18.62
CA LEU A 60 -9.16 4.57 18.07
C LEU A 60 -9.94 4.64 16.75
N ASP A 61 -10.89 5.56 16.66
CA ASP A 61 -11.72 5.77 15.47
C ASP A 61 -10.88 6.19 14.25
N HIS A 62 -9.85 7.01 14.47
CA HIS A 62 -8.94 7.45 13.40
C HIS A 62 -8.04 6.28 12.91
N LYS A 63 -7.67 5.36 13.80
CA LYS A 63 -6.90 4.16 13.46
C LYS A 63 -7.76 3.17 12.66
N VAL A 64 -9.03 3.01 13.03
CA VAL A 64 -9.98 2.18 12.29
C VAL A 64 -10.29 2.76 10.91
N ASN A 65 -10.55 4.07 10.82
CA ASN A 65 -10.84 4.72 9.54
C ASN A 65 -9.67 4.60 8.56
N SER A 66 -8.42 4.77 9.02
CA SER A 66 -7.23 4.56 8.18
C SER A 66 -6.98 3.09 7.77
N SER A 67 -7.65 2.14 8.41
CA SER A 67 -7.58 0.70 8.07
C SER A 67 -8.63 0.27 7.04
N VAL A 68 -9.74 1.00 6.95
CA VAL A 68 -10.95 0.60 6.20
C VAL A 68 -11.08 1.34 4.87
N THR A 69 -10.50 2.53 4.72
CA THR A 69 -10.61 3.31 3.48
C THR A 69 -9.73 2.72 2.37
N LEU A 70 -10.31 1.82 1.57
CA LEU A 70 -9.85 1.61 0.19
C LEU A 70 -10.07 2.93 -0.57
N PRO A 71 -9.11 3.43 -1.36
CA PRO A 71 -9.38 4.55 -2.22
C PRO A 71 -10.47 4.11 -3.18
N VAL A 72 -11.64 4.75 -3.07
CA VAL A 72 -12.60 4.81 -4.16
C VAL A 72 -11.79 5.21 -5.39
N LEU A 73 -11.75 4.34 -6.41
CA LEU A 73 -11.11 4.58 -7.69
C LEU A 73 -11.86 5.67 -8.48
N THR A 74 -11.92 6.90 -7.99
CA THR A 74 -12.57 8.02 -8.71
C THR A 74 -11.62 8.78 -9.63
N ASN A 75 -10.34 8.41 -9.73
CA ASN A 75 -9.41 9.13 -10.61
C ASN A 75 -8.42 8.25 -11.40
N TYR A 76 -8.87 7.10 -11.90
CA TYR A 76 -8.25 6.46 -13.06
C TYR A 76 -9.15 6.65 -14.28
N SER A 77 -9.02 7.81 -14.94
CA SER A 77 -9.45 7.95 -16.34
C SER A 77 -8.41 7.24 -17.22
N PRO A 78 -8.78 6.24 -18.03
CA PRO A 78 -7.83 5.42 -18.79
C PRO A 78 -7.20 6.14 -20.01
N PHE A 79 -7.42 7.45 -20.20
CA PHE A 79 -7.08 8.15 -21.45
C PHE A 79 -5.99 9.23 -21.36
N ARG A 80 -5.23 9.34 -20.26
CA ARG A 80 -4.25 10.44 -20.11
C ARG A 80 -2.82 10.17 -20.60
N TYR A 81 -2.63 9.12 -21.41
CA TYR A 81 -1.38 8.88 -22.16
C TYR A 81 -1.64 8.88 -23.68
N LEU A 82 -2.17 9.99 -24.20
CA LEU A 82 -1.97 10.36 -25.60
C LEU A 82 -0.94 11.50 -25.61
N LEU A 83 0.30 11.13 -25.95
CA LEU A 83 1.38 12.06 -26.29
C LEU A 83 0.95 12.92 -27.49
N PRO A 84 1.26 14.23 -27.53
CA PRO A 84 1.30 14.95 -28.79
C PRO A 84 2.58 14.53 -29.55
N LEU A 85 2.41 14.25 -30.85
CA LEU A 85 3.47 14.16 -31.85
C LEU A 85 4.12 15.54 -32.07
#